data_AF-A0A3G8GMD5-F1
#
_entry.id   AF-A0A3G8GMD5-F1
#
_cell.length_a   1.000
_cell.length_b   1.000
_cell.length_c   1.000
_cell.angle_alpha   90.00
_cell.angle_beta   90.00
_cell.angle_gamma   90.00
#
_symmetry.space_group_name_H-M   'P 1'
#
loop_
_entity.id
_entity.type
_entity.pdbx_description
1 polymer ?
#
loop_
_entity_poly.entity_id
_entity_poly.type
_entity_poly.pdbx_seq_one_letter_code
_entity_poly.pdbx_strand_id
1 'polypeptide(L)' 'MRIFKTKGVCRFARGERIADVSLKAAIERAERGSIDANLGGGFHGHRWASVGRW' A
#
# COMPACT_ATOMS: atom_id res chain seq x y z
N MET A 1 0.20 -16.84 5.53
CA MET A 1 1.09 -15.68 5.31
C MET A 1 1.55 -15.13 6.66
N ARG A 2 2.84 -14.86 6.81
CA ARG A 2 3.40 -14.16 7.98
C ARG A 2 3.63 -12.69 7.60
N ILE A 3 2.92 -11.77 8.24
CA ILE A 3 2.99 -10.34 7.94
C ILE A 3 3.84 -9.65 9.00
N PHE A 4 4.91 -9.00 8.56
CA PHE A 4 5.73 -8.16 9.43
C PHE A 4 5.34 -6.70 9.23
N LYS A 5 5.04 -6.00 10.32
CA LYS A 5 4.70 -4.57 10.29
C LYS A 5 5.90 -3.77 10.76
N THR A 6 6.22 -2.70 10.03
CA THR A 6 7.20 -1.72 10.52
C THR A 6 6.54 -0.79 11.55
N LYS A 7 7.36 -0.11 12.36
CA LYS A 7 6.88 0.85 13.36
C LYS A 7 6.00 1.95 12.76
N GLY A 8 6.31 2.41 11.54
CA GLY A 8 5.52 3.40 10.81
C GLY A 8 4.12 2.90 10.47
N VAL A 9 4.01 1.67 9.95
CA VAL A 9 2.73 1.04 9.62
C VAL A 9 1.87 0.83 10.86
N CYS A 10 2.47 0.40 11.97
CA CYS A 10 1.74 0.26 13.24
C CYS A 10 1.19 1.61 13.75
N ARG A 11 1.98 2.69 13.66
CA ARG A 11 1.54 4.03 14.07
C ARG A 11 0.40 4.54 13.20
N PHE A 12 0.50 4.38 11.89
CA PHE A 12 -0.55 4.75 10.94
C PHE A 12 -1.85 3.99 11.18
N ALA A 13 -1.77 2.66 11.27
CA ALA A 13 -2.95 1.82 11.51
C ALA A 13 -3.66 2.18 12.82
N ARG A 14 -2.90 2.54 13.86
CA ARG A 14 -3.48 3.00 15.14
C ARG A 14 -4.16 4.37 15.03
N GLY A 15 -3.57 5.31 14.29
CA GLY A 15 -4.16 6.64 14.05
C GLY A 15 -5.46 6.55 13.27
N GLU A 16 -5.47 5.74 12.21
CA GLU A 16 -6.61 5.55 11.31
C GLU A 16 -7.61 4.49 11.79
N ARG A 17 -7.38 3.90 12.97
CA ARG A 17 -8.20 2.83 13.58
C ARG A 17 -8.41 1.62 12.65
N ILE A 18 -7.40 1.29 11.86
CA ILE A 18 -7.41 0.16 10.93
C ILE A 18 -7.12 -1.11 11.71
N ALA A 19 -8.08 -2.03 11.72
CA ALA A 19 -7.93 -3.32 12.36
C ALA A 19 -6.91 -4.21 11.63
N ASP A 20 -6.19 -5.06 12.38
CA ASP A 20 -5.22 -5.99 11.83
C ASP A 20 -5.80 -6.92 10.75
N VAL A 21 -7.06 -7.33 10.94
CA VAL A 21 -7.80 -8.15 9.97
C VAL A 21 -7.99 -7.42 8.64
N SER A 22 -8.31 -6.13 8.67
CA SER A 22 -8.48 -5.31 7.47
C SER A 22 -7.15 -5.14 6.74
N LEU A 23 -6.06 -4.91 7.47
CA LEU A 23 -4.73 -4.80 6.88
C LEU A 23 -4.29 -6.12 6.24
N LYS A 24 -4.51 -7.25 6.92
CA LYS A 24 -4.22 -8.57 6.38
C LYS A 24 -5.00 -8.83 5.09
N ALA A 25 -6.30 -8.55 5.10
CA ALA A 25 -7.14 -8.77 3.94
C ALA A 25 -6.78 -7.83 2.76
N ALA A 26 -6.30 -6.61 3.03
CA ALA A 26 -5.78 -5.72 2.01
C ALA A 26 -4.48 -6.26 1.39
N ILE A 27 -3.57 -6.78 2.22
CA ILE A 27 -2.33 -7.41 1.75
C ILE A 27 -2.62 -8.66 0.90
N GLU A 28 -3.56 -9.51 1.33
CA GLU A 28 -3.95 -10.71 0.56
C GLU A 28 -4.55 -10.35 -0.81
N ARG A 29 -5.24 -9.21 -0.93
CA ARG A 29 -5.75 -8.70 -2.22
C ARG A 29 -4.62 -8.16 -3.09
N ALA A 30 -3.70 -7.41 -2.50
CA ALA A 30 -2.52 -6.88 -3.19
C ALA A 30 -1.63 -8.01 -3.73
N GLU A 31 -1.39 -9.08 -2.95
CA GLU A 31 -0.64 -10.26 -3.38
C GLU A 31 -1.29 -10.99 -4.56
N ARG A 32 -2.62 -10.92 -4.69
CA ARG A 32 -3.38 -11.51 -5.79
C ARG A 32 -3.45 -10.61 -7.03
N GLY A 33 -2.70 -9.52 -7.06
CA GLY A 33 -2.61 -8.61 -8.21
C GLY A 33 -3.65 -7.49 -8.24
N SER A 34 -4.47 -7.34 -7.19
CA SER A 34 -5.46 -6.27 -7.08
C SER A 34 -4.92 -5.14 -6.19
N ILE A 35 -3.96 -4.38 -6.72
CA ILE A 35 -3.49 -3.14 -6.09
C ILE A 35 -4.30 -1.98 -6.68
N ASP A 36 -5.48 -1.72 -6.12
CA ASP A 36 -6.14 -0.43 -6.32
C ASP A 36 -5.59 0.53 -5.26
N ALA A 37 -4.61 1.34 -5.66
CA ALA A 37 -3.96 2.31 -4.81
C ALA A 37 -4.36 3.74 -5.22
N ASN A 38 -5.66 4.05 -5.20
CA ASN A 38 -6.07 5.43 -5.03
C ASN A 38 -6.12 5.78 -3.54
N LEU A 39 -4.95 5.76 -2.90
CA LEU A 39 -4.76 6.29 -1.56
C LEU A 39 -4.76 7.82 -1.70
N GLY A 40 -5.87 8.45 -1.33
CA GLY A 40 -6.09 9.89 -1.43
C GLY A 40 -4.83 10.68 -1.05
N GLY A 41 -4.26 11.36 -2.06
CA GLY A 41 -2.95 11.99 -1.97
C GLY A 41 -2.03 11.66 -3.15
N GLY A 42 -2.53 11.76 -4.39
CA GLY A 42 -1.73 12.04 -5.58
C GLY A 42 -0.51 11.18 -5.91
N PHE A 43 -0.34 9.98 -5.35
CA PHE A 43 0.80 9.14 -5.69
C PHE A 43 0.44 8.14 -6.79
N HIS A 44 0.48 8.62 -8.04
CA HIS A 44 0.56 7.73 -9.19
C HIS A 44 1.96 7.15 -9.26
N GLY A 45 2.12 5.91 -8.78
CA GLY A 45 3.32 5.10 -9.01
C GLY A 45 3.43 4.66 -10.47
N HIS A 46 3.44 5.59 -11.41
CA HIS A 46 3.75 5.31 -12.79
C HIS A 46 5.28 5.32 -12.93
N ARG A 47 5.89 4.14 -12.98
CA ARG A 47 7.29 4.03 -13.39
C ARG A 47 7.35 4.20 -14.91
N TRP A 48 7.34 5.43 -15.39
CA TRP A 48 7.86 5.68 -16.73
C TRP A 48 9.37 5.45 -16.66
N ALA A 49 9.83 4.38 -17.32
CA ALA A 49 11.22 4.34 -17.71
C ALA A 49 11.46 5.58 -18.59
N SER A 50 12.35 6.46 -18.15
CA SER A 50 12.75 7.63 -18.92
C SER A 50 13.45 7.17 -20.20
N VAL A 51 12.68 6.99 -21.28
CA VAL A 51 13.21 7.18 -22.63
C VAL A 51 13.26 8.69 -22.81
N GLY A 52 14.48 9.24 -22.71
CA GLY A 52 14.71 10.65 -22.95
C GLY A 52 14.38 11.04 -24.39
N ARG A 53 13.68 12.16 -24.56
CA ARG A 53 13.93 13.13 -25.64
C ARG A 53 13.12 14.42 -25.48
N TRP A 54 13.87 15.53 -25.63
CA TRP A 54 13.56 16.96 -25.84
C TRP A 54 12.54 17.63 -24.91
#